data_AF-M4EK86-F1
#
_entry.id   AF-M4EK86-F1
#
_cell.length_a   1.000
_cell.length_b   1.000
_cell.length_c   1.000
_cell.angle_alpha   90.00
_cell.angle_beta   90.00
_cell.angle_gamma   90.00
#
_symmetry.space_group_name_H-M   'P 1'
#
loop_
_entity.id
_entity.type
_entity.pdbx_description
1 polymer ?
#
loop_
_entity_poly.entity_id
_entity_poly.type
_entity_poly.pdbx_seq_one_letter_code
_entity_poly.pdbx_strand_id
1 'polypeptide(L)'
;MGGVDLWQNDYEHDDDNFSIQSMHDKTLEVVCVRGAWHLGKLQVYDLHELLAVFLIQHTSASPFPVQIDGEPFIQQPGSLEITHHGQVFMLRRASDEPRGHAAAIMNEVLLDAECRGVINAAQKKQLLQQMALNLF
;
A
#
# COMPACT_ATOMS: atom_id res chain seq x y z
N MET A 1 3.49 -12.40 5.09
CA MET A 1 3.22 -12.25 3.65
C MET A 1 4.37 -11.47 3.06
N GLY A 2 4.90 -11.93 1.93
CA GLY A 2 5.90 -11.19 1.16
C GLY A 2 5.23 -9.99 0.51
N GLY A 3 5.16 -8.89 1.25
CA GLY A 3 4.81 -7.57 0.73
C GLY A 3 6.08 -6.73 0.74
N VAL A 4 6.31 -5.99 -0.34
CA VAL A 4 7.33 -4.95 -0.37
C VAL A 4 6.64 -3.67 0.05
N ASP A 5 7.08 -3.08 1.16
CA ASP A 5 6.70 -1.72 1.49
C ASP A 5 7.52 -0.79 0.58
N LEU A 6 6.85 -0.11 -0.34
CA LEU A 6 7.52 0.73 -1.35
C LEU A 6 7.90 2.09 -0.78
N TRP A 7 7.27 2.52 0.32
CA TRP A 7 7.34 3.90 0.80
C TRP A 7 7.93 4.04 2.21
N GLN A 8 7.95 2.97 3.02
CA GLN A 8 8.69 2.99 4.30
C GLN A 8 10.19 2.89 4.06
N ASN A 9 10.80 4.02 3.72
CA ASN A 9 12.21 4.26 4.02
C ASN A 9 12.29 4.91 5.40
N ASP A 10 13.18 4.43 6.26
CA ASP A 10 13.49 5.00 7.59
C ASP A 10 14.04 6.46 7.53
N TYR A 11 14.11 7.04 6.34
CA TYR A 11 14.48 8.43 6.12
C TYR A 11 13.20 9.25 6.03
N GLU A 12 12.92 9.96 7.12
CA GLU A 12 11.95 11.05 7.24
C GLU A 12 11.99 11.94 5.99
N HIS A 13 11.11 11.67 5.03
CA HIS A 13 10.75 12.66 4.03
C HIS A 13 9.55 13.41 4.60
N ASP A 14 9.77 14.68 4.93
CA ASP A 14 8.75 15.72 5.20
C ASP A 14 7.80 15.98 4.00
N ASP A 15 7.72 15.04 3.03
CA ASP A 15 6.79 15.12 1.92
C ASP A 15 5.45 14.52 2.37
N ASP A 16 4.67 15.37 3.04
CA ASP A 16 3.24 15.23 3.43
C ASP A 16 2.29 14.80 2.28
N ASN A 17 2.80 14.43 1.10
CA ASN A 17 2.04 14.23 -0.12
C ASN A 17 1.85 12.75 -0.51
N PHE A 18 2.51 11.80 0.15
CA PHE A 18 2.36 10.37 -0.14
C PHE A 18 1.43 9.69 0.87
N SER A 19 0.34 9.09 0.37
CA SER A 19 -0.56 8.29 1.20
C SER A 19 0.11 6.99 1.63
N ILE A 20 -0.10 6.61 2.89
CA ILE A 20 0.36 5.32 3.44
C ILE A 20 -0.27 4.17 2.65
N GLN A 21 0.52 3.14 2.30
CA GLN A 21 0.00 1.96 1.61
C GLN A 21 -1.15 1.33 2.38
N SER A 22 -2.24 1.06 1.67
CA SER A 22 -3.42 0.43 2.23
C SER A 22 -3.90 -0.72 1.36
N MET A 23 -4.27 -1.83 2.02
CA MET A 23 -4.91 -2.97 1.35
C MET A 23 -6.44 -2.83 1.30
N HIS A 24 -7.02 -1.82 1.96
CA HIS A 24 -8.46 -1.72 2.21
C HIS A 24 -9.10 -0.46 1.62
N ASP A 25 -8.33 0.43 1.01
CA ASP A 25 -8.82 1.65 0.36
C ASP A 25 -9.29 1.43 -1.10
N LYS A 26 -9.07 0.22 -1.63
CA LYS A 26 -9.42 -0.21 -3.01
C LYS A 26 -8.63 0.51 -4.09
N THR A 27 -7.52 1.14 -3.71
CA THR A 27 -6.60 1.80 -4.63
C THR A 27 -5.47 0.85 -4.99
N LEU A 28 -5.03 0.89 -6.24
CA LEU A 28 -3.82 0.23 -6.71
C LEU A 28 -2.73 1.28 -6.83
N GLU A 29 -1.59 1.01 -6.22
CA GLU A 29 -0.41 1.85 -6.34
C GLU A 29 0.46 1.35 -7.48
N VAL A 30 0.80 2.25 -8.40
CA VAL A 30 1.58 1.90 -9.59
C VAL A 30 2.91 2.63 -9.58
N VAL A 31 3.98 1.84 -9.58
CA VAL A 31 5.36 2.32 -9.66
C VAL A 31 5.99 1.81 -10.96
N CYS A 32 6.68 2.69 -11.69
CA CYS A 32 7.51 2.29 -12.82
C CYS A 32 8.98 2.46 -12.46
N VAL A 33 9.73 1.38 -12.62
CA VAL A 33 11.19 1.38 -12.46
C VAL A 33 11.83 1.43 -13.83
N ARG A 34 12.58 2.50 -14.13
CA ARG A 34 13.27 2.65 -15.43
C ARG A 34 14.70 2.13 -15.34
N GLY A 35 15.01 1.02 -16.00
CA GLY A 35 16.38 0.48 -16.12
C GLY A 35 16.76 -0.54 -15.04
N ALA A 36 17.54 -1.55 -15.45
CA ALA A 36 17.85 -2.73 -14.63
C ALA A 36 18.68 -2.43 -13.37
N TRP A 37 19.46 -1.33 -13.37
CA TRP A 37 20.26 -0.91 -12.21
C TRP A 37 19.39 -0.57 -10.99
N HIS A 38 18.21 0.03 -11.22
CA HIS A 38 17.31 0.43 -10.14
C HIS A 38 16.60 -0.76 -9.47
N LEU A 39 16.47 -1.90 -10.17
CA LEU A 39 15.86 -3.12 -9.60
C LEU A 39 16.72 -3.75 -8.49
N GLY A 40 18.05 -3.66 -8.59
CA GLY A 40 18.99 -4.18 -7.59
C GLY A 40 19.13 -3.32 -6.33
N LYS A 41 18.48 -2.15 -6.32
CA LYS A 41 18.56 -1.12 -5.26
C LYS A 41 17.18 -0.58 -4.91
N LEU A 42 16.13 -1.41 -5.00
CA LEU A 42 14.74 -1.01 -4.69
C LEU A 42 14.57 -0.46 -3.25
N GLN A 43 15.56 -0.66 -2.36
CA GLN A 43 15.63 -0.10 -1.00
C GLN A 43 16.34 1.27 -0.90
N VAL A 44 16.84 1.87 -1.99
CA VAL A 44 17.79 3.01 -1.89
C VAL A 44 17.46 4.18 -2.83
N TYR A 45 16.51 4.05 -3.77
CA TYR A 45 16.23 5.11 -4.73
C TYR A 45 14.77 5.55 -4.78
N ASP A 46 14.65 6.84 -5.08
CA ASP A 46 13.46 7.63 -5.32
C ASP A 46 12.56 6.95 -6.37
N LEU A 47 11.62 6.14 -5.90
CA LEU A 47 10.57 5.56 -6.71
C LEU A 47 9.60 6.70 -7.00
N HIS A 48 9.65 7.27 -8.19
CA HIS A 48 8.61 8.22 -8.60
C HIS A 48 7.29 7.46 -8.71
N GLU A 49 6.37 7.71 -7.77
CA GLU A 49 4.97 7.32 -7.91
C GLU A 49 4.48 7.85 -9.26
N LEU A 50 3.93 6.95 -10.09
CA LEU A 50 3.31 7.39 -11.32
C LEU A 50 1.87 7.76 -11.09
N LEU A 51 1.13 6.97 -10.29
CA LEU A 51 -0.28 7.23 -9.99
C LEU A 51 -0.86 6.24 -8.97
N ALA A 52 -1.62 6.73 -7.99
CA ALA A 52 -2.65 5.99 -7.28
C ALA A 52 -3.90 5.83 -8.18
N VAL A 53 -4.28 4.60 -8.53
CA VAL A 53 -5.35 4.31 -9.52
C VAL A 53 -6.32 3.25 -9.06
N PHE A 54 -7.56 3.34 -9.53
CA PHE A 54 -8.59 2.30 -9.29
C PHE A 54 -8.64 1.23 -10.39
N LEU A 55 -7.99 1.50 -11.53
CA LEU A 55 -8.00 0.69 -12.74
C LEU A 55 -6.66 0.82 -13.45
N ILE A 56 -6.04 -0.31 -13.80
CA ILE A 56 -4.87 -0.34 -14.68
C ILE A 56 -5.27 -1.03 -15.96
N GLN A 57 -5.07 -0.34 -17.09
CA GLN A 57 -5.15 -0.94 -18.42
C GLN A 57 -3.79 -0.84 -19.10
N HIS A 58 -3.13 -1.97 -19.29
CA HIS A 58 -1.85 -2.06 -19.98
C HIS A 58 -2.02 -2.83 -21.29
N THR A 59 -1.57 -2.26 -22.41
CA THR A 59 -1.59 -2.94 -23.70
C THR A 59 -0.16 -3.18 -24.16
N SER A 60 0.18 -4.43 -24.42
CA SER A 60 1.50 -4.82 -24.95
C SER A 60 1.38 -5.44 -26.33
N ALA A 61 2.31 -5.08 -27.21
CA ALA A 61 2.46 -5.66 -28.54
C ALA A 61 3.35 -6.91 -28.56
N SER A 62 4.04 -7.23 -27.45
CA SER A 62 4.95 -8.38 -27.33
C SER A 62 4.70 -9.16 -26.04
N PRO A 63 4.99 -10.47 -26.00
CA PRO A 63 4.92 -11.21 -24.75
C PRO A 63 5.89 -10.64 -23.70
N PHE A 64 5.50 -10.62 -22.43
CA PHE A 64 6.35 -10.16 -21.33
C PHE A 64 6.13 -10.98 -20.04
N PRO A 65 7.15 -11.12 -19.18
CA PRO A 65 7.02 -11.86 -17.93
C PRO A 65 6.20 -11.08 -16.90
N VAL A 66 5.33 -11.79 -16.18
CA VAL A 66 4.51 -11.27 -15.08
C VAL A 66 4.64 -12.22 -13.89
N GLN A 67 4.60 -11.67 -12.68
CA GLN A 67 4.57 -12.44 -11.43
C GLN A 67 3.42 -11.92 -10.56
N ILE A 68 2.55 -12.81 -10.09
CA ILE A 68 1.42 -12.48 -9.20
C ILE A 68 1.45 -13.46 -8.04
N ASP A 69 1.47 -12.96 -6.80
CA ASP A 69 1.48 -13.77 -5.57
C ASP A 69 2.54 -14.89 -5.55
N GLY A 70 3.68 -14.66 -6.21
CA GLY A 70 4.78 -15.62 -6.35
C GLY A 70 4.71 -16.54 -7.57
N GLU A 71 3.60 -16.53 -8.31
CA GLU A 71 3.41 -17.37 -9.50
C GLU A 71 3.85 -16.64 -10.78
N PRO A 72 4.88 -17.13 -11.49
CA PRO A 72 5.33 -16.52 -12.74
C PRO A 72 4.54 -17.02 -13.95
N PHE A 73 4.22 -16.12 -14.88
CA PHE A 73 3.65 -16.48 -16.19
C PHE A 73 4.08 -15.50 -17.29
N ILE A 74 3.90 -15.89 -18.56
CA ILE A 74 4.14 -15.02 -19.71
C ILE A 74 2.80 -14.44 -20.19
N GLN A 75 2.63 -13.13 -20.01
CA GLN A 75 1.50 -12.41 -20.59
C GLN A 75 1.71 -12.32 -22.10
N GLN A 76 0.76 -12.86 -22.87
CA GLN A 76 0.75 -12.74 -24.33
C GLN A 76 0.36 -11.31 -24.76
N PRO A 77 0.69 -10.89 -26.00
CA PRO A 77 0.25 -9.62 -26.55
C PRO A 77 -1.26 -9.44 -26.39
N GLY A 78 -1.68 -8.26 -25.93
CA GLY A 78 -3.07 -8.01 -25.58
C GLY A 78 -3.22 -6.92 -24.53
N SER A 79 -4.43 -6.82 -23.98
CA SER A 79 -4.77 -5.89 -22.91
C SER A 79 -4.81 -6.63 -21.57
N LEU A 80 -4.12 -6.09 -20.57
CA LEU A 80 -4.17 -6.51 -19.17
C LEU A 80 -4.97 -5.46 -18.40
N GLU A 81 -6.07 -5.90 -17.80
CA GLU A 81 -6.92 -5.06 -16.94
C GLU A 81 -6.81 -5.54 -15.49
N ILE A 82 -6.48 -4.62 -14.59
CA ILE A 82 -6.42 -4.89 -13.15
C ILE A 82 -7.42 -3.96 -12.47
N THR A 83 -8.39 -4.55 -11.78
CA THR A 83 -9.44 -3.86 -11.04
C THR A 83 -9.71 -4.53 -9.71
N HIS A 84 -10.25 -3.76 -8.77
CA HIS A 84 -10.76 -4.30 -7.53
C HIS A 84 -12.01 -5.17 -7.80
N HIS A 85 -11.90 -6.48 -7.59
CA HIS A 85 -13.03 -7.41 -7.72
C HIS A 85 -13.79 -7.61 -6.41
N GLY A 86 -13.09 -7.75 -5.28
CA GLY A 86 -13.71 -8.00 -3.98
C GLY A 86 -12.71 -7.92 -2.83
N GLN A 87 -13.24 -7.81 -1.60
CA GLN A 87 -12.45 -7.66 -0.39
C GLN A 87 -12.83 -8.78 0.60
N VAL A 88 -11.81 -9.43 1.15
CA VAL A 88 -11.97 -10.55 2.09
C VAL A 88 -11.36 -10.15 3.43
N PHE A 89 -11.99 -10.54 4.53
CA PHE A 89 -11.42 -10.37 5.87
C PHE A 89 -10.31 -11.40 6.09
N MET A 90 -9.09 -10.91 6.25
CA MET A 90 -7.90 -11.72 6.47
C MET A 90 -7.45 -11.61 7.93
N LEU A 91 -7.01 -12.72 8.52
CA LEU A 91 -6.37 -12.69 9.83
C LEU A 91 -4.97 -12.07 9.69
N ARG A 92 -4.71 -11.03 10.49
CA ARG A 92 -3.39 -10.39 10.57
C ARG A 92 -2.64 -10.89 11.80
N ARG A 93 -1.32 -11.05 11.69
CA ARG A 93 -0.47 -11.34 12.84
C ARG A 93 -0.54 -10.17 13.83
N ALA A 94 -0.90 -10.46 15.08
CA ALA A 94 -0.79 -9.51 16.17
C ALA A 94 0.67 -9.07 16.35
N SER A 95 0.93 -7.77 16.55
CA SER A 95 2.24 -7.30 16.99
C SER A 95 2.56 -7.92 18.35
N ASP A 96 3.81 -8.37 18.53
CA ASP A 96 4.24 -9.12 19.72
C ASP A 96 4.24 -8.28 21.02
N GLU A 97 3.97 -6.97 20.95
CA GLU A 97 3.84 -6.10 22.11
C GLU A 97 2.38 -5.96 22.60
N PRO A 98 2.08 -6.25 23.88
CA PRO A 98 0.72 -6.18 24.44
C PRO A 98 0.04 -4.80 24.28
N ARG A 99 0.83 -3.72 24.32
CA ARG A 99 0.34 -2.33 24.15
C ARG A 99 0.31 -1.90 22.67
N GLY A 100 1.27 -2.36 21.87
CA GLY A 100 1.29 -2.16 20.43
C GLY A 100 0.12 -2.84 19.72
N HIS A 101 -0.42 -3.92 20.29
CA HIS A 101 -1.56 -4.64 19.71
C HIS A 101 -2.85 -3.80 19.72
N ALA A 102 -3.18 -3.17 20.86
CA ALA A 102 -4.36 -2.31 20.96
C ALA A 102 -4.22 -1.09 20.05
N ALA A 103 -3.05 -0.45 20.05
CA ALA A 103 -2.77 0.71 19.19
C ALA A 103 -2.83 0.35 17.69
N ALA A 104 -2.30 -0.81 17.29
CA ALA A 104 -2.37 -1.29 15.91
C ALA A 104 -3.80 -1.56 15.46
N ILE A 105 -4.61 -2.26 16.28
CA ILE A 105 -6.04 -2.48 15.99
C ILE A 105 -6.78 -1.15 15.87
N MET A 106 -6.54 -0.23 16.80
CA MET A 106 -7.18 1.08 16.81
C MET A 106 -6.83 1.90 15.57
N ASN A 107 -5.56 1.94 15.18
CA ASN A 107 -5.14 2.63 13.96
C ASN A 107 -5.79 2.00 12.72
N GLU A 108 -5.92 0.67 12.67
CA GLU A 108 -6.58 -0.05 11.58
C GLU A 108 -8.08 0.28 11.50
N VAL A 109 -8.78 0.34 12.63
CA VAL A 109 -10.19 0.76 12.68
C VAL A 109 -10.37 2.20 12.22
N LEU A 110 -9.47 3.10 12.61
CA LEU A 110 -9.51 4.49 12.17
C LEU A 110 -9.19 4.64 10.68
N LEU A 111 -8.27 3.84 10.16
CA LEU A 111 -7.96 3.76 8.72
C LEU A 111 -9.18 3.27 7.92
N ASP A 112 -9.82 2.16 8.32
CA ASP A 112 -11.03 1.66 7.65
C ASP A 112 -12.19 2.67 7.73
N ALA A 113 -12.36 3.35 8.87
CA ALA A 113 -13.38 4.38 9.05
C ALA A 113 -13.13 5.60 8.14
N GLU A 114 -11.88 6.00 7.94
CA GLU A 114 -11.51 7.07 7.01
C GLU A 114 -11.76 6.65 5.56
N CYS A 115 -11.33 5.45 5.16
CA CYS A 115 -11.56 4.92 3.82
C CYS A 115 -13.05 4.80 3.48
N ARG A 116 -13.90 4.52 4.47
CA ARG A 116 -15.37 4.48 4.30
C ARG A 116 -16.04 5.85 4.37
N GLY A 117 -15.28 6.92 4.62
CA GLY A 117 -15.79 8.27 4.81
C GLY A 117 -16.62 8.46 6.09
N VAL A 118 -16.51 7.55 7.06
CA VAL A 118 -17.16 7.66 8.39
C VAL A 118 -16.51 8.77 9.21
N ILE A 119 -15.20 8.94 9.06
CA ILE A 119 -14.41 10.05 9.62
C ILE A 119 -13.54 10.66 8.52
N ASN A 120 -13.11 11.91 8.70
CA ASN A 120 -12.13 12.56 7.83
C ASN A 120 -10.71 12.54 8.41
N ALA A 121 -9.71 12.92 7.61
CA ALA A 121 -8.31 12.94 8.01
C ALA A 121 -8.03 13.79 9.26
N ALA A 122 -8.71 14.92 9.42
CA ALA A 122 -8.56 15.77 10.61
C ALA A 122 -9.10 15.07 11.87
N GLN A 123 -10.26 14.41 11.77
CA GLN A 123 -10.86 13.64 12.86
C GLN A 123 -10.00 12.43 13.22
N LYS A 124 -9.46 11.70 12.24
CA LYS A 124 -8.52 10.61 12.48
C LYS A 124 -7.26 11.10 13.20
N LYS A 125 -6.67 12.20 12.77
CA LYS A 125 -5.49 12.80 13.41
C LYS A 125 -5.76 13.19 14.87
N GLN A 126 -6.92 13.80 15.15
CA GLN A 126 -7.32 14.13 16.52
C GLN A 126 -7.52 12.87 17.39
N LEU A 127 -8.17 11.84 16.85
CA LEU A 127 -8.40 10.58 17.57
C LEU A 127 -7.07 9.88 17.89
N LEU A 128 -6.14 9.81 16.93
CA LEU A 128 -4.80 9.26 17.16
C LEU A 128 -4.02 10.04 18.23
N GLN A 129 -4.08 11.38 18.23
CA GLN A 129 -3.46 12.20 19.27
C GLN A 129 -4.05 11.94 20.66
N GLN A 130 -5.38 11.85 20.76
CA GLN A 130 -6.03 11.54 22.03
C GLN A 130 -5.69 10.13 22.52
N MET A 131 -5.51 9.18 21.61
CA MET A 131 -5.12 7.82 21.96
C MET A 131 -3.68 7.75 22.47
N ALA A 132 -2.75 8.46 21.82
CA ALA A 132 -1.38 8.58 22.28
C ALA A 132 -1.32 9.15 23.72
N LEU A 133 -2.12 10.18 24.02
CA LEU A 133 -2.18 10.78 25.35
C LEU A 133 -2.75 9.86 26.45
N ASN A 134 -3.53 8.84 26.09
CA ASN A 134 -4.19 7.94 27.04
C ASN A 134 -3.52 6.56 27.16
N LEU A 135 -2.63 6.20 26.22
CA LEU A 135 -1.88 4.93 26.19
C LEU A 135 -0.46 5.04 26.77
N PHE A 136 0.02 6.26 27.06
CA PHE A 136 1.31 6.55 27.70
C PHE A 136 1.13 7.22 29.07
#